data_AF-A0A7K3WJP5-F1
#
_entry.id   AF-A0A7K3WJP5-F1
#
_cell.length_a   1.000
_cell.length_b   1.000
_cell.length_c   1.000
_cell.angle_alpha   90.00
_cell.angle_beta   90.00
_cell.angle_gamma   90.00
#
_symmetry.space_group_name_H-M   'P 1'
#
loop_
_entity.id
_entity.type
_entity.pdbx_description
1 polymer ?
#
loop_
_entity_poly.entity_id
_entity_poly.type
_entity_poly.pdbx_seq_one_letter_code
_entity_poly.pdbx_strand_id
1 'polypeptide(L)'
;MQLPAAVVRRLPLAAKRAVLFRRAHGRLPRDRRPVTFTDKVNWRVLHDRRPLVGQLGDKLAMRAYAAQVCPDLPAPRVLWTGTDVAALAGVDLPERWVLKPNHGTIRVHVGTGPPDLAQLRRVTTGWLDEPLFPERGEWVYSQARRLLLVEEFLAPAGLAPAGPTPAGTALTGT
;
A
#
# COMPACT_ATOMS: atom_id res chain seq x y z
N MET A 1 -29.64 -1.22 -12.37
CA MET A 1 -29.69 -0.01 -11.51
C MET A 1 -28.40 0.11 -10.71
N GLN A 2 -27.58 1.14 -10.97
CA GLN A 2 -26.37 1.40 -10.17
C GLN A 2 -26.74 2.28 -8.96
N LEU A 3 -26.47 1.79 -7.75
CA LEU A 3 -26.66 2.58 -6.52
C LEU A 3 -25.58 3.67 -6.40
N PRO A 4 -25.92 4.92 -6.01
CA PRO A 4 -24.91 5.95 -5.73
C PRO A 4 -23.91 5.52 -4.66
N ALA A 5 -22.66 6.00 -4.74
CA ALA A 5 -21.60 5.64 -3.78
C ALA A 5 -22.00 5.95 -2.32
N ALA A 6 -22.66 7.09 -2.10
CA ALA A 6 -23.16 7.49 -0.78
C ALA A 6 -24.22 6.53 -0.21
N VAL A 7 -24.99 5.85 -1.06
CA VAL A 7 -25.94 4.81 -0.64
C VAL A 7 -25.17 3.53 -0.28
N VAL A 8 -24.26 3.09 -1.16
CA VAL A 8 -23.46 1.87 -0.92
C VAL A 8 -22.67 1.96 0.39
N ARG A 9 -22.10 3.13 0.71
CA ARG A 9 -21.35 3.38 1.95
C ARG A 9 -22.18 3.10 3.22
N ARG A 10 -23.49 3.34 3.18
CA ARG A 10 -24.40 3.19 4.33
C ARG A 10 -25.04 1.80 4.44
N LEU A 11 -24.88 0.94 3.44
CA LEU A 11 -25.42 -0.41 3.49
C LEU A 11 -24.78 -1.23 4.62
N PRO A 12 -25.54 -2.14 5.27
CA PRO A 12 -24.98 -3.18 6.13
C PRO A 12 -23.86 -3.93 5.41
N LEU A 13 -22.85 -4.37 6.15
CA LEU A 13 -21.60 -4.89 5.58
C LEU A 13 -21.82 -6.00 4.54
N ALA A 14 -22.69 -6.97 4.80
CA ALA A 14 -23.00 -8.05 3.87
C ALA A 14 -23.62 -7.52 2.55
N ALA A 15 -24.62 -6.65 2.64
CA ALA A 15 -25.25 -6.04 1.47
C ALA A 15 -24.27 -5.16 0.68
N LYS A 16 -23.45 -4.36 1.37
CA LYS A 16 -22.37 -3.57 0.77
C LYS A 16 -21.43 -4.45 -0.04
N ARG A 17 -20.92 -5.53 0.57
CA ARG A 17 -20.00 -6.46 -0.08
C ARG A 17 -20.64 -7.18 -1.27
N ALA A 18 -21.90 -7.61 -1.17
CA ALA A 18 -22.62 -8.22 -2.30
C ALA A 18 -22.76 -7.25 -3.49
N VAL A 19 -23.08 -5.97 -3.24
CA VAL A 19 -23.17 -4.94 -4.28
C VAL A 19 -21.81 -4.68 -4.93
N LEU A 20 -20.76 -4.48 -4.13
CA LEU A 20 -19.40 -4.23 -4.64
C LEU A 20 -18.86 -5.43 -5.43
N PHE A 21 -19.08 -6.64 -4.93
CA PHE A 21 -18.67 -7.86 -5.59
C PHE A 21 -19.38 -8.04 -6.94
N ARG A 22 -20.69 -7.79 -7.01
CA ARG A 22 -21.42 -7.86 -8.28
C ARG A 22 -20.97 -6.82 -9.30
N ARG A 23 -20.58 -5.62 -8.87
CA ARG A 23 -20.00 -4.61 -9.77
C ARG A 23 -18.66 -5.04 -10.35
N ALA A 24 -17.81 -5.64 -9.52
CA ALA A 24 -16.46 -6.06 -9.93
C ALA A 24 -16.45 -7.36 -10.75
N HIS A 25 -17.40 -8.26 -10.51
CA HIS A 25 -17.35 -9.64 -11.04
C HIS A 25 -18.59 -10.08 -11.83
N GLY A 26 -19.61 -9.22 -11.98
CA GLY A 26 -20.83 -9.54 -12.75
C GLY A 26 -21.78 -10.56 -12.10
N ARG A 27 -21.44 -11.11 -10.93
CA ARG A 27 -22.23 -12.10 -10.19
C ARG A 27 -22.26 -11.81 -8.69
N LEU A 28 -23.16 -12.44 -7.94
CA LEU A 28 -23.12 -12.40 -6.48
C LEU A 28 -22.00 -13.31 -5.92
N PRO A 29 -21.46 -13.00 -4.73
CA PRO A 29 -20.47 -13.86 -4.08
C PRO A 29 -21.10 -15.16 -3.58
N ARG A 30 -20.31 -16.25 -3.55
CA ARG A 30 -20.74 -17.54 -2.98
C ARG A 30 -20.34 -17.63 -1.50
N ASP A 31 -21.13 -17.04 -0.61
CA ASP A 31 -20.75 -16.91 0.80
C ASP A 31 -20.77 -18.24 1.59
N ARG A 32 -21.71 -19.16 1.31
CA ARG A 32 -21.78 -20.44 2.05
C ARG A 32 -20.70 -21.46 1.65
N ARG A 33 -20.30 -21.44 0.37
CA ARG A 33 -19.27 -22.33 -0.19
C ARG A 33 -18.43 -21.54 -1.19
N PRO A 34 -17.42 -20.79 -0.71
CA PRO A 34 -16.52 -20.05 -1.59
C PRO A 34 -15.81 -21.00 -2.54
N VAL A 35 -15.88 -20.74 -3.85
CA VAL A 35 -15.25 -21.58 -4.88
C VAL A 35 -14.05 -20.88 -5.50
N THR A 36 -14.14 -19.57 -5.74
CA THR A 36 -13.02 -18.80 -6.28
C THR A 36 -12.20 -18.13 -5.17
N PHE A 37 -10.98 -17.71 -5.52
CA PHE A 37 -10.17 -16.85 -4.67
C PHE A 37 -10.95 -15.59 -4.22
N THR A 38 -11.64 -14.93 -5.15
CA THR A 38 -12.42 -13.72 -4.85
C THR A 38 -13.60 -13.99 -3.92
N ASP A 39 -14.31 -15.12 -4.08
CA ASP A 39 -15.35 -15.54 -3.12
C ASP A 39 -14.72 -15.71 -1.72
N LYS A 40 -13.55 -16.33 -1.62
CA LYS A 40 -12.88 -16.56 -0.34
C LYS A 40 -12.42 -15.26 0.31
N VAL A 41 -11.88 -14.32 -0.46
CA VAL A 41 -11.53 -12.97 0.03
C VAL A 41 -12.77 -12.26 0.56
N ASN A 42 -13.87 -12.26 -0.20
CA ASN A 42 -15.12 -11.64 0.25
C ASN A 42 -15.66 -12.29 1.54
N TRP A 43 -15.62 -13.62 1.61
CA TRP A 43 -16.00 -14.36 2.81
C TRP A 43 -15.15 -13.97 4.02
N ARG A 44 -13.82 -13.80 3.86
CA ARG A 44 -12.94 -13.37 4.95
C ARG A 44 -13.25 -11.96 5.42
N VAL A 45 -13.57 -11.05 4.50
CA VAL A 45 -14.03 -9.69 4.85
C VAL A 45 -15.29 -9.78 5.73
N LEU A 46 -16.24 -10.64 5.39
CA LEU A 46 -17.49 -10.76 6.14
C LEU A 46 -17.35 -11.51 7.48
N HIS A 47 -16.55 -12.58 7.54
CA HIS A 47 -16.63 -13.56 8.62
C HIS A 47 -15.31 -13.80 9.37
N ASP A 48 -14.16 -13.59 8.76
CA ASP A 48 -12.88 -13.90 9.39
C ASP A 48 -12.49 -12.74 10.31
N ARG A 49 -12.31 -13.02 11.60
CA ARG A 49 -11.93 -12.04 12.64
C ARG A 49 -10.69 -12.45 13.41
N ARG A 50 -9.93 -13.41 12.87
CA ARG A 50 -8.66 -13.82 13.48
C ARG A 50 -7.71 -12.61 13.54
N PRO A 51 -6.98 -12.42 14.66
CA PRO A 51 -6.01 -11.32 14.78
C PRO A 51 -5.00 -11.28 13.63
N LEU A 52 -4.54 -12.46 13.18
CA LEU A 52 -3.66 -12.62 12.04
C LEU A 52 -4.20 -11.98 10.75
N VAL A 53 -5.52 -11.99 10.52
CA VAL A 53 -6.11 -11.36 9.33
C VAL A 53 -6.20 -9.85 9.50
N GLY A 54 -6.46 -9.37 10.72
CA GLY A 54 -6.47 -7.94 11.02
C GLY A 54 -5.12 -7.27 10.74
N GLN A 55 -4.02 -7.95 11.07
CA GLN A 55 -2.66 -7.43 10.82
C GLN A 55 -2.36 -7.21 9.33
N LEU A 56 -3.07 -7.87 8.41
CA LEU A 56 -2.84 -7.76 6.96
C LEU A 56 -3.22 -6.39 6.39
N GLY A 57 -3.90 -5.54 7.15
CA GLY A 57 -4.13 -4.15 6.76
C GLY A 57 -2.92 -3.23 6.96
N ASP A 58 -1.92 -3.67 7.75
CA ASP A 58 -0.77 -2.88 8.21
C ASP A 58 0.52 -3.43 7.60
N LYS A 59 1.09 -2.72 6.62
CA LYS A 59 2.29 -3.19 5.89
C LYS A 59 3.48 -3.47 6.81
N LEU A 60 3.67 -2.65 7.85
CA LEU A 60 4.74 -2.83 8.81
C LEU A 60 4.51 -4.07 9.69
N ALA A 61 3.28 -4.32 10.14
CA ALA A 61 2.94 -5.53 10.89
C ALA A 61 3.06 -6.79 10.02
N MET A 62 2.65 -6.73 8.74
CA MET A 62 2.85 -7.80 7.78
C MET A 62 4.32 -8.14 7.60
N ARG A 63 5.18 -7.12 7.47
CA ARG A 63 6.64 -7.29 7.35
C ARG A 63 7.22 -7.95 8.60
N ALA A 64 6.84 -7.49 9.79
CA ALA A 64 7.29 -8.08 11.05
C ALA A 64 6.88 -9.56 11.16
N TYR A 65 5.62 -9.88 10.83
CA TYR A 65 5.14 -11.26 10.80
C TYR A 65 5.90 -12.11 9.77
N ALA A 66 6.11 -11.59 8.56
CA ALA A 66 6.86 -12.29 7.52
C ALA A 66 8.29 -12.60 7.95
N ALA A 67 8.98 -11.65 8.58
CA ALA A 67 10.33 -11.86 9.10
C ALA A 67 10.39 -12.93 10.21
N GLN A 68 9.31 -13.10 10.98
CA GLN A 68 9.22 -14.14 12.01
C GLN A 68 9.01 -15.54 11.42
N VAL A 69 8.16 -15.66 10.40
CA VAL A 69 7.78 -16.97 9.83
C VAL A 69 8.65 -17.40 8.66
N CYS A 70 9.29 -16.45 7.99
CA CYS A 70 10.15 -16.62 6.83
C CYS A 70 11.36 -15.68 6.94
N PRO A 71 12.29 -15.91 7.88
CA PRO A 71 13.41 -15.00 8.14
C PRO A 71 14.32 -14.79 6.92
N ASP A 72 14.40 -15.79 6.03
CA ASP A 72 15.24 -15.73 4.83
C ASP A 72 14.55 -15.01 3.66
N LEU A 73 13.29 -14.57 3.80
CA LEU A 73 12.57 -13.86 2.76
C LEU A 73 13.12 -12.42 2.63
N PRO A 74 13.74 -12.06 1.48
CA PRO A 74 14.24 -10.70 1.31
C PRO A 74 13.07 -9.71 1.28
N ALA A 75 13.18 -8.63 2.05
CA ALA A 75 12.23 -7.53 2.05
C ALA A 75 12.98 -6.19 1.94
N PRO A 76 12.46 -5.20 1.18
CA PRO A 76 13.11 -3.90 1.09
C PRO A 76 13.24 -3.28 2.48
N ARG A 77 14.38 -2.69 2.85
CA ARG A 77 14.53 -2.08 4.17
C ARG A 77 13.55 -0.91 4.33
N VAL A 78 13.00 -0.78 5.53
CA VAL A 78 12.23 0.42 5.92
C VAL A 78 13.23 1.50 6.31
N LEU A 79 13.19 2.62 5.60
CA LEU A 79 14.11 3.75 5.76
C LEU A 79 13.57 4.78 6.73
N TRP A 80 12.24 4.94 6.77
CA TRP A 80 11.58 5.88 7.66
C TRP A 80 10.11 5.51 7.86
N THR A 81 9.55 5.89 9.01
CA THR A 81 8.12 5.84 9.27
C THR A 81 7.69 7.06 10.07
N GLY A 82 6.50 7.60 9.80
CA GLY A 82 5.96 8.73 10.55
C GLY A 82 4.61 9.19 10.02
N THR A 83 4.05 10.25 10.59
CA THR A 83 2.75 10.80 10.18
C THR A 83 2.86 12.08 9.35
N ASP A 84 4.00 12.77 9.43
CA ASP A 84 4.27 14.00 8.71
C ASP A 84 5.57 13.88 7.92
N VAL A 85 5.47 14.09 6.61
CA VAL A 85 6.61 14.09 5.69
C VAL A 85 7.62 15.19 6.00
N ALA A 86 7.25 16.24 6.76
CA ALA A 86 8.20 17.25 7.22
C ALA A 86 9.38 16.66 8.00
N ALA A 87 9.17 15.54 8.71
CA ALA A 87 10.22 14.85 9.44
C ALA A 87 11.24 14.14 8.53
N LEU A 88 11.03 14.12 7.21
CA LEU A 88 12.02 13.63 6.23
C LEU A 88 13.15 14.64 5.96
N ALA A 89 13.04 15.89 6.44
CA ALA A 89 14.04 16.95 6.19
C ALA A 89 15.48 16.59 6.62
N GLY A 90 15.63 15.72 7.62
CA GLY A 90 16.92 15.26 8.13
C GLY A 90 17.19 13.78 7.89
N VAL A 91 16.41 13.13 7.03
CA VAL A 91 16.57 11.70 6.75
C VAL A 91 17.46 11.54 5.52
N ASP A 92 18.57 10.84 5.69
CA ASP A 92 19.45 10.45 4.59
C ASP A 92 18.79 9.33 3.78
N LEU A 93 18.25 9.69 2.61
CA LEU A 93 17.57 8.77 1.71
C LEU A 93 18.48 8.41 0.52
N PRO A 94 18.44 7.15 0.05
CA PRO A 94 19.22 6.72 -1.10
C PRO A 94 18.76 7.39 -2.40
N GLU A 95 19.50 7.19 -3.49
CA GLU A 95 19.17 7.76 -4.81
C GLU A 95 17.74 7.44 -5.27
N ARG A 96 17.18 6.28 -4.89
CA ARG A 96 15.76 5.97 -5.11
C ARG A 96 15.12 5.32 -3.90
N TRP A 97 13.91 5.75 -3.59
CA TRP A 97 13.12 5.26 -2.46
C TRP A 97 11.63 5.31 -2.79
N VAL A 98 10.83 4.62 -1.98
CA VAL A 98 9.38 4.53 -2.18
C VAL A 98 8.64 4.93 -0.93
N LEU A 99 7.77 5.94 -1.04
CA LEU A 99 6.86 6.39 0.00
C LEU A 99 5.46 5.82 -0.22
N LYS A 100 4.88 5.25 0.84
CA LYS A 100 3.55 4.63 0.82
C LYS A 100 2.83 4.90 2.14
N PRO A 101 1.49 4.91 2.18
CA PRO A 101 0.78 4.81 3.44
C PRO A 101 0.88 3.36 3.94
N ASN A 102 1.07 3.21 5.25
CA ASN A 102 1.13 1.92 5.93
C ASN A 102 -0.22 1.19 5.81
N HIS A 103 -1.31 1.88 6.13
CA HIS A 103 -2.66 1.44 5.82
C HIS A 103 -3.00 1.70 4.33
N GLY A 104 -3.75 0.79 3.71
CA GLY A 104 -4.32 1.01 2.38
C GLY A 104 -3.56 0.40 1.21
N THR A 105 -3.92 0.82 0.00
CA THR A 105 -3.51 0.20 -1.26
C THR A 105 -3.29 1.26 -2.34
N ILE A 106 -2.62 0.89 -3.45
CA ILE A 106 -2.39 1.70 -4.66
C ILE A 106 -1.49 2.93 -4.49
N ARG A 107 -1.65 3.71 -3.41
CA ARG A 107 -0.85 4.91 -3.14
C ARG A 107 0.63 4.58 -3.01
N VAL A 108 1.40 5.13 -3.94
CA VAL A 108 2.85 4.98 -4.04
C VAL A 108 3.41 6.27 -4.62
N HIS A 109 4.49 6.77 -4.03
CA HIS A 109 5.33 7.81 -4.61
C HIS A 109 6.76 7.26 -4.68
N VAL A 110 7.37 7.32 -5.86
CA VAL A 110 8.78 6.96 -6.04
C VAL A 110 9.56 8.27 -6.04
N GLY A 111 10.44 8.42 -5.06
CA GLY A 111 11.31 9.59 -4.95
C GLY A 111 12.71 9.29 -5.45
N THR A 112 13.42 10.36 -5.82
CA THR A 112 14.81 10.31 -6.27
C THR A 112 15.64 11.36 -5.54
N GLY A 113 16.80 10.97 -5.02
CA GLY A 113 17.67 11.85 -4.23
C GLY A 113 16.99 12.42 -2.97
N PRO A 114 17.40 13.62 -2.51
CA PRO A 114 16.82 14.27 -1.35
C PRO A 114 15.31 14.55 -1.51
N PRO A 115 14.51 14.46 -0.43
CA PRO A 115 13.06 14.61 -0.50
C PRO A 115 12.62 16.07 -0.73
N ASP A 116 11.85 16.33 -1.80
CA ASP A 116 11.09 17.59 -1.94
C ASP A 116 9.88 17.58 -0.99
N LEU A 117 10.06 18.17 0.20
CA LEU A 117 9.03 18.20 1.22
C LEU A 117 7.73 18.90 0.77
N ALA A 118 7.83 19.91 -0.10
CA ALA A 118 6.66 20.62 -0.59
C ALA A 118 5.85 19.74 -1.55
N GLN A 119 6.53 19.03 -2.45
CA GLN A 119 5.90 18.02 -3.30
C GLN A 119 5.32 16.89 -2.47
N LEU A 120 6.07 16.36 -1.51
CA LEU A 120 5.64 15.26 -0.65
C LEU A 120 4.35 15.60 0.08
N ARG A 121 4.28 16.79 0.72
CA ARG A 121 3.06 17.26 1.39
C ARG A 121 1.86 17.27 0.45
N ARG A 122 2.03 17.78 -0.78
CA ARG A 122 0.95 17.78 -1.79
C ARG A 122 0.52 16.36 -2.14
N VAL A 123 1.45 15.49 -2.52
CA VAL A 123 1.09 14.14 -3.01
C VAL A 123 0.50 13.25 -1.92
N THR A 124 0.93 13.41 -0.66
CA THR A 124 0.42 12.61 0.47
C THR A 124 -0.84 13.18 1.11
N THR A 125 -1.37 14.30 0.60
CA THR A 125 -2.61 14.91 1.11
C THR A 125 -3.73 13.87 1.14
N GLY A 126 -4.32 13.67 2.31
CA GLY A 126 -5.43 12.74 2.53
C GLY A 126 -5.07 11.25 2.48
N TRP A 127 -3.79 10.87 2.27
CA TRP A 127 -3.40 9.46 2.25
C TRP A 127 -3.72 8.78 3.58
N LEU A 128 -3.50 9.48 4.70
CA LEU A 128 -3.78 8.98 6.06
C LEU A 128 -5.26 8.94 6.42
N ASP A 129 -6.12 9.55 5.63
CA ASP A 129 -7.55 9.73 5.92
C ASP A 129 -8.44 8.81 5.07
N GLU A 130 -7.85 7.94 4.24
CA GLU A 130 -8.62 7.09 3.32
C GLU A 130 -9.65 6.23 4.08
N PRO A 131 -10.95 6.37 3.78
CA PRO A 131 -12.02 5.70 4.51
C PRO A 131 -12.31 4.31 3.91
N LEU A 132 -11.28 3.49 3.76
CA LEU A 132 -11.37 2.20 3.05
C LEU A 132 -12.40 1.24 3.67
N PHE A 133 -12.51 1.18 5.00
CA PHE A 133 -13.53 0.34 5.63
C PHE A 133 -14.95 0.89 5.39
N PRO A 134 -15.26 2.18 5.65
CA PRO A 134 -16.54 2.75 5.26
C PRO A 134 -16.91 2.56 3.78
N GLU A 135 -15.96 2.71 2.86
CA GLU A 135 -16.24 2.62 1.42
C GLU A 135 -16.32 1.19 0.91
N ARG A 136 -15.37 0.34 1.30
CA ARG A 136 -15.21 -1.01 0.74
C ARG A 136 -15.73 -2.11 1.67
N GLY A 137 -15.90 -1.83 2.96
CA GLY A 137 -16.23 -2.86 3.96
C GLY A 137 -15.04 -3.73 4.36
N GLU A 138 -13.83 -3.42 3.90
CA GLU A 138 -12.60 -4.14 4.22
C GLU A 138 -12.08 -3.77 5.61
N TRP A 139 -12.57 -4.47 6.63
CA TRP A 139 -12.30 -4.19 8.05
C TRP A 139 -10.81 -4.28 8.41
N VAL A 140 -10.00 -5.03 7.66
CA VAL A 140 -8.55 -5.16 7.91
C VAL A 140 -7.86 -3.80 7.90
N TYR A 141 -8.29 -2.87 7.06
CA TYR A 141 -7.71 -1.52 7.01
C TYR A 141 -8.09 -0.66 8.21
N SER A 142 -9.14 -0.98 8.97
CA SER A 142 -9.45 -0.26 10.21
C SER A 142 -8.56 -0.68 11.38
N GLN A 143 -7.82 -1.80 11.23
CA GLN A 143 -6.89 -2.29 12.25
C GLN A 143 -5.48 -1.72 12.08
N ALA A 144 -5.20 -1.11 10.93
CA ALA A 144 -3.86 -0.68 10.57
C ALA A 144 -3.51 0.68 11.18
N ARG A 145 -2.24 0.84 11.57
CA ARG A 145 -1.74 2.14 12.01
C ARG A 145 -1.70 3.12 10.83
N ARG A 146 -2.26 4.31 11.05
CA ARG A 146 -2.27 5.42 10.07
C ARG A 146 -0.92 6.13 10.08
N LEU A 147 0.03 5.54 9.39
CA LEU A 147 1.40 6.03 9.22
C LEU A 147 1.75 6.07 7.74
N LEU A 148 2.77 6.84 7.40
CA LEU A 148 3.54 6.75 6.18
C LEU A 148 4.79 5.91 6.43
N LEU A 149 5.27 5.23 5.40
CA LEU A 149 6.54 4.52 5.41
C LEU A 149 7.33 4.83 4.14
N VAL A 150 8.63 5.02 4.29
CA VAL A 150 9.59 5.03 3.20
C VAL A 150 10.37 3.72 3.24
N GLU A 151 10.48 3.07 2.09
CA GLU A 151 11.25 1.84 1.92
C GLU A 151 12.21 1.95 0.73
N GLU A 152 13.20 1.05 0.71
CA GLU A 152 14.13 0.93 -0.41
C GLU A 152 13.39 0.66 -1.72
N PHE A 153 13.85 1.32 -2.79
CA PHE A 153 13.41 0.98 -4.13
C PHE A 153 14.11 -0.29 -4.61
N LEU A 154 13.35 -1.35 -4.89
CA LEU A 154 13.88 -2.54 -5.55
C LEU A 154 13.83 -2.36 -7.06
N ALA A 155 15.00 -2.35 -7.72
CA ALA A 155 15.06 -2.45 -9.18
C ALA A 155 14.69 -3.87 -9.62
N PRO A 156 14.08 -4.05 -10.81
CA PRO A 156 13.96 -5.37 -11.41
C PRO A 156 15.34 -6.04 -11.47
N ALA A 157 15.42 -7.31 -11.07
CA ALA A 157 16.65 -8.07 -11.18
C ALA A 157 17.16 -8.05 -12.64
N GLY A 158 18.38 -7.53 -12.85
CA GLY A 158 19.02 -7.43 -14.17
C GLY A 158 19.32 -6.01 -14.66
N LEU A 159 18.78 -4.98 -14.02
CA LEU A 159 19.27 -3.60 -14.19
C LEU A 159 20.13 -3.26 -12.98
N ALA A 160 21.45 -3.32 -13.15
CA ALA A 160 22.38 -2.69 -12.22
C ALA A 160 21.90 -1.25 -11.99
N PRO A 161 21.95 -0.72 -10.74
CA PRO A 161 21.75 0.71 -10.56
C PRO A 161 22.74 1.42 -11.49
N ALA A 162 22.24 2.22 -12.43
CA ALA A 162 23.09 3.03 -13.26
C ALA A 162 23.89 3.92 -12.32
N GLY A 163 25.14 3.55 -12.06
CA GLY A 163 26.08 4.41 -11.39
C GLY A 163 26.25 5.68 -12.24
N PRO A 164 26.72 6.79 -11.63
CA PRO A 164 26.97 7.99 -12.39
C PRO A 164 27.96 7.67 -13.52
N THR A 165 27.51 7.82 -14.77
CA THR A 165 28.38 7.74 -15.94
C THR A 165 29.47 8.80 -15.76
N PRO A 166 30.77 8.46 -15.75
CA PRO A 166 31.80 9.47 -15.68
C PRO A 166 31.69 10.37 -16.92
N ALA A 167 31.65 11.68 -16.67
CA ALA A 167 31.64 12.69 -17.71
C ALA A 167 32.81 12.43 -18.67
N GLY A 168 32.46 12.14 -19.93
CA GLY A 168 33.42 11.88 -20.99
C GLY A 168 34.33 13.09 -21.18
N THR A 169 35.62 12.82 -21.04
CA THR A 169 36.75 13.67 -21.41
C THR A 169 36.52 14.30 -22.78
N ALA A 170 36.58 15.63 -22.83
CA ALA A 170 36.69 16.37 -24.06
C ALA A 170 37.95 15.91 -24.83
N LEU A 171 37.77 15.46 -26.07
CA LEU A 171 38.87 15.33 -27.02
C LEU A 171 38.81 16.52 -27.97
N THR A 172 39.73 17.46 -27.73
CA THR A 172 40.21 18.49 -28.64
C THR A 172 41.08 17.91 -29.76
N GLY A 173 40.96 18.49 -30.96
CA GLY A 173 41.96 18.47 -32.05
C GLY A 173 41.85 17.26 -32.99
N THR A 174 41.91 17.39 -34.32
CA THR A 174 42.23 18.48 -35.27
C THR A 174 41.59 18.13 -36.59
#